data_AF-A0A2H6K241-F1
#
_entry.id   AF-A0A2H6K241-F1
#
_cell.length_a   1.000
_cell.length_b   1.000
_cell.length_c   1.000
_cell.angle_alpha   90.00
_cell.angle_beta   90.00
_cell.angle_gamma   90.00
#
_symmetry.space_group_name_H-M   'P 1'
#
loop_
_entity.id
_entity.type
_entity.pdbx_description
1 polymer ?
#
loop_
_entity_poly.entity_id
_entity_poly.type
_entity_poly.pdbx_seq_one_letter_code
_entity_poly.pdbx_strand_id
1 'polypeptide(L)'
;MEILISEGKFDVWFFDELIKDSYDGQLYPWFFPKKEMPEIQRLIWENSGFEKANDFMLIYGDNGRVKTCNLFIYRLIITCLKHVEGTTNFNLIIDRDNSSHSNLTSTIRTILENIPNQPILYPPTPTLREYDNIFELIFRERGKVKLKLHTIHRSLEYQIVKKIHELKCPRDQELLSMSPHDALDLLALKYYSRDKESLIREAARELAGETWIQEILNSCLHA
;
A
#
# COMPACT_ATOMS: atom_id res chain seq x y z
N MET A 1 2.13 14.08 -5.61
CA MET A 1 1.58 13.45 -4.38
C MET A 1 1.78 11.95 -4.51
N GLU A 2 2.36 11.33 -3.50
CA GLU A 2 2.58 9.89 -3.40
C GLU A 2 1.56 9.25 -2.46
N ILE A 3 0.95 8.15 -2.88
CA ILE A 3 0.00 7.38 -2.07
C ILE A 3 0.43 5.91 -2.12
N LEU A 4 0.77 5.35 -0.97
CA LEU A 4 0.99 3.92 -0.80
C LEU A 4 -0.28 3.28 -0.25
N ILE A 5 -0.76 2.24 -0.92
CA ILE A 5 -1.93 1.46 -0.51
C ILE A 5 -1.48 0.05 -0.22
N SER A 6 -1.81 -0.48 0.96
CA SER A 6 -1.51 -1.84 1.37
C SER A 6 -2.78 -2.61 1.78
N GLU A 7 -2.66 -3.93 1.90
CA GLU A 7 -3.79 -4.79 2.26
C GLU A 7 -4.18 -4.66 3.73
N GLY A 8 -3.20 -4.69 4.64
CA GLY A 8 -3.44 -4.76 6.07
C GLY A 8 -2.58 -3.81 6.91
N LYS A 9 -2.85 -3.85 8.21
CA LYS A 9 -2.18 -3.01 9.22
C LYS A 9 -0.69 -3.34 9.37
N PHE A 10 -0.32 -4.61 9.19
CA PHE A 10 1.08 -5.04 9.32
C PHE A 10 1.96 -4.48 8.21
N ASP A 11 1.43 -4.40 6.99
CA ASP A 11 2.09 -3.72 5.87
C ASP A 11 2.38 -2.26 6.19
N VAL A 12 1.42 -1.56 6.80
CA VAL A 12 1.59 -0.15 7.15
C VAL A 12 2.74 0.01 8.11
N TRP A 13 2.74 -0.72 9.23
CA TRP A 13 3.83 -0.65 10.21
C TRP A 13 5.18 -0.97 9.58
N PHE A 14 5.21 -1.90 8.63
CA PHE A 14 6.42 -2.27 7.91
C PHE A 14 6.94 -1.15 7.00
N PHE A 15 6.09 -0.61 6.13
CA PHE A 15 6.50 0.42 5.18
C PHE A 15 6.68 1.79 5.85
N ASP A 16 5.89 2.11 6.87
CA ASP A 16 6.06 3.25 7.77
C ASP A 16 7.49 3.27 8.33
N GLU A 17 7.93 2.15 8.90
CA GLU A 17 9.27 2.01 9.44
C GLU A 17 10.38 2.19 8.39
N LEU A 18 10.15 1.75 7.15
CA LEU A 18 11.10 1.90 6.05
C LEU A 18 11.23 3.33 5.53
N ILE A 19 10.15 4.11 5.56
CA ILE A 19 10.11 5.44 4.96
C ILE A 19 10.26 6.58 5.97
N LYS A 20 10.15 6.30 7.28
CA LYS A 20 10.13 7.33 8.33
C LYS A 20 11.30 8.33 8.25
N ASP A 21 12.49 7.86 7.87
CA ASP A 21 13.69 8.69 7.77
C ASP A 21 13.66 9.61 6.54
N SER A 22 12.85 9.29 5.53
CA SER A 22 12.69 10.09 4.31
C SER A 22 11.81 11.32 4.55
N TYR A 23 11.14 11.43 5.69
CA TYR A 23 10.15 12.47 5.98
C TYR A 23 10.27 13.07 7.40
N ASP A 24 11.50 13.22 7.89
CA ASP A 24 11.82 13.82 9.21
C ASP A 24 11.12 13.14 10.42
N GLY A 25 10.79 11.85 10.31
CA GLY A 25 10.26 11.05 11.42
C GLY A 25 8.86 11.45 11.91
N GLN A 26 8.13 12.30 11.16
CA GLN A 26 6.79 12.74 11.52
C GLN A 26 5.74 12.07 10.64
N LEU A 27 5.35 10.86 11.01
CA LEU A 27 4.11 10.26 10.53
C LEU A 27 3.02 10.60 11.54
N TYR A 28 2.14 11.50 11.13
CA TYR A 28 0.97 11.86 11.93
C TYR A 28 -0.19 10.93 11.56
N PRO A 29 -0.95 10.39 12.52
CA PRO A 29 -2.31 9.97 12.24
C PRO A 29 -3.07 11.22 11.76
N TRP A 30 -3.40 11.28 10.46
CA TRP A 30 -3.87 12.55 9.91
C TRP A 30 -5.37 12.76 10.17
N PHE A 31 -5.68 13.87 10.82
CA PHE A 31 -6.97 14.58 10.76
C PHE A 31 -6.86 15.67 9.69
N PHE A 32 -7.71 15.67 8.64
CA PHE A 32 -7.75 16.80 7.70
C PHE A 32 -8.14 18.09 8.41
N PRO A 33 -7.33 19.16 8.35
CA PRO A 33 -7.80 20.50 8.70
C PRO A 33 -8.70 20.99 7.55
N LYS A 34 -10.00 21.12 7.85
CA LYS A 34 -11.04 21.93 7.16
C LYS A 34 -10.74 22.39 5.71
N LYS A 35 -11.35 21.67 4.75
CA LYS A 35 -12.12 22.12 3.55
C LYS A 35 -11.81 21.38 2.24
N GLU A 36 -10.71 20.65 2.13
CA GLU A 36 -10.26 20.20 0.79
C GLU A 36 -10.60 18.76 0.39
N MET A 37 -10.76 17.79 1.31
CA MET A 37 -11.16 16.41 0.91
C MET A 37 -11.96 15.61 1.97
N PRO A 38 -13.07 16.13 2.52
CA PRO A 38 -13.88 15.42 3.52
C PRO A 38 -14.43 14.07 3.02
N GLU A 39 -14.61 13.90 1.70
CA GLU A 39 -15.09 12.65 1.11
C GLU A 39 -14.07 11.52 1.21
N ILE A 40 -12.77 11.79 0.95
CA ILE A 40 -11.71 10.79 1.11
C ILE A 40 -11.56 10.42 2.57
N GLN A 41 -11.56 11.39 3.48
CA GLN A 41 -11.47 11.12 4.90
C GLN A 41 -12.61 10.22 5.37
N ARG A 42 -13.86 10.52 4.97
CA ARG A 42 -15.01 9.68 5.29
C ARG A 42 -14.87 8.27 4.72
N LEU A 43 -14.47 8.16 3.44
CA LEU A 43 -14.29 6.87 2.77
C LEU A 43 -13.20 6.02 3.43
N ILE A 44 -12.11 6.66 3.84
CA ILE A 44 -11.02 6.01 4.56
C ILE A 44 -11.51 5.58 5.95
N TRP A 45 -12.09 6.48 6.74
CA TRP A 45 -12.51 6.20 8.12
C TRP A 45 -13.60 5.14 8.25
N GLU A 46 -14.49 5.03 7.26
CA GLU A 46 -15.55 4.03 7.24
C GLU A 46 -15.02 2.61 6.91
N ASN A 47 -13.83 2.48 6.29
CA ASN A 47 -13.39 1.23 5.66
C ASN A 47 -11.88 0.90 5.82
N SER A 48 -11.09 1.69 6.56
CA SER A 48 -9.61 1.64 6.56
C SER A 48 -9.00 2.59 7.61
N GLY A 49 -7.69 2.50 7.86
CA GLY A 49 -6.93 3.56 8.56
C GLY A 49 -5.77 4.09 7.70
N PHE A 50 -5.03 5.08 8.20
CA PHE A 50 -3.98 5.78 7.43
C PHE A 50 -3.01 6.62 8.28
N GLU A 51 -1.82 6.88 7.72
CA GLU A 51 -0.73 7.73 8.28
C GLU A 51 -0.13 8.63 7.18
N LYS A 52 0.33 9.86 7.52
CA LYS A 52 0.89 10.83 6.54
C LYS A 52 2.22 11.49 6.98
N ALA A 53 3.08 11.74 5.98
CA ALA A 53 4.08 12.82 5.95
C ALA A 53 3.90 13.77 4.71
N ASN A 54 4.46 14.99 4.71
CA ASN A 54 4.12 16.14 3.82
C ASN A 54 3.63 15.84 2.37
N ASP A 55 4.22 14.89 1.64
CA ASP A 55 3.84 14.49 0.27
C ASP A 55 3.45 13.02 0.09
N PHE A 56 3.32 12.25 1.18
CA PHE A 56 3.15 10.80 1.19
C PHE A 56 1.99 10.34 2.07
N MET A 57 1.11 9.48 1.55
CA MET A 57 -0.02 8.93 2.31
C MET A 57 0.01 7.40 2.30
N LEU A 58 -0.01 6.77 3.49
CA LEU A 58 -0.18 5.33 3.68
C LEU A 58 -1.66 5.01 3.93
N ILE A 59 -2.25 4.13 3.14
CA ILE A 59 -3.64 3.68 3.31
C ILE A 59 -3.68 2.16 3.40
N TYR A 60 -4.45 1.60 4.33
CA TYR A 60 -4.62 0.15 4.44
C TYR A 60 -6.08 -0.30 4.45
N GLY A 61 -6.39 -1.39 3.75
CA GLY A 61 -7.73 -1.97 3.68
C GLY A 61 -8.17 -2.73 4.93
N ASP A 62 -9.48 -2.78 5.15
CA ASP A 62 -10.18 -3.49 6.23
C ASP A 62 -10.02 -5.03 6.17
N ASN A 63 -9.03 -5.54 6.92
CA ASN A 63 -8.96 -6.94 7.40
C ASN A 63 -9.12 -8.03 6.30
N GLY A 64 -8.56 -7.85 5.10
CA GLY A 64 -8.53 -8.88 4.05
C GLY A 64 -9.80 -9.00 3.19
N ARG A 65 -10.69 -8.00 3.15
CA ARG A 65 -11.89 -8.00 2.28
C ARG A 65 -11.62 -7.35 0.92
N VAL A 66 -11.24 -8.17 -0.06
CA VAL A 66 -10.95 -7.80 -1.47
C VAL A 66 -11.99 -6.85 -2.12
N LYS A 67 -13.28 -7.00 -1.81
CA LYS A 67 -14.35 -6.17 -2.39
C LYS A 67 -14.30 -4.70 -1.95
N THR A 68 -13.79 -4.44 -0.75
CA THR A 68 -13.68 -3.09 -0.19
C THR A 68 -12.56 -2.32 -0.89
N CYS A 69 -11.43 -2.98 -1.19
CA CYS A 69 -10.29 -2.38 -1.88
C CYS A 69 -10.65 -1.84 -3.28
N ASN A 70 -11.45 -2.56 -4.08
CA ASN A 70 -11.78 -2.15 -5.44
C ASN A 70 -12.63 -0.86 -5.51
N LEU A 71 -13.70 -0.81 -4.69
CA LEU A 71 -14.55 0.38 -4.61
C LEU A 71 -13.80 1.56 -3.98
N PHE A 72 -12.95 1.26 -3.00
CA PHE A 72 -12.12 2.23 -2.31
C PHE A 72 -11.09 2.87 -3.27
N ILE A 73 -10.31 2.06 -3.99
CA ILE A 73 -9.30 2.53 -4.96
C ILE A 73 -9.96 3.37 -6.06
N TYR A 74 -11.10 2.93 -6.62
CA TYR A 74 -11.85 3.72 -7.59
C TYR A 74 -12.21 5.10 -7.04
N ARG A 75 -12.85 5.14 -5.86
CA ARG A 75 -13.30 6.41 -5.26
C ARG A 75 -12.12 7.31 -4.91
N LEU A 76 -11.04 6.74 -4.39
CA LEU A 76 -9.83 7.49 -4.06
C LEU A 76 -9.21 8.13 -5.30
N ILE A 77 -9.05 7.37 -6.39
CA ILE A 77 -8.52 7.89 -7.67
C ILE A 77 -9.42 9.03 -8.18
N ILE A 78 -10.74 8.80 -8.22
CA ILE A 78 -11.70 9.82 -8.66
C ILE A 78 -11.63 11.09 -7.80
N THR A 79 -11.55 10.95 -6.49
CA THR A 79 -11.51 12.12 -5.61
C THR A 79 -10.17 12.85 -5.70
N CYS A 80 -9.03 12.15 -5.81
CA CYS A 80 -7.74 12.78 -6.10
C CYS A 80 -7.78 13.56 -7.43
N LEU A 81 -8.39 13.00 -8.47
CA LEU A 81 -8.56 13.67 -9.77
C LEU A 81 -9.43 14.93 -9.73
N LYS A 82 -10.37 15.03 -8.79
CA LYS A 82 -11.24 16.20 -8.65
C LYS A 82 -10.57 17.35 -7.92
N HIS A 83 -9.61 17.06 -7.04
CA HIS A 83 -9.13 18.02 -6.04
C HIS A 83 -7.61 18.25 -6.06
N VAL A 84 -6.83 17.41 -6.75
CA VAL A 84 -5.37 17.53 -6.82
C VAL A 84 -4.95 17.86 -8.26
N GLU A 85 -4.29 19.00 -8.44
CA GLU A 85 -3.65 19.35 -9.71
C GLU A 85 -2.25 18.69 -9.80
N GLY A 86 -1.86 18.27 -11.00
CA GLY A 86 -0.54 17.71 -11.26
C GLY A 86 -0.47 16.18 -11.26
N THR A 87 0.68 15.62 -10.87
CA THR A 87 0.88 14.16 -10.87
C THR A 87 0.56 13.59 -9.49
N THR A 88 -0.36 12.62 -9.46
CA THR A 88 -0.60 11.76 -8.30
C THR A 88 -0.14 10.35 -8.62
N ASN A 89 0.80 9.84 -7.83
CA ASN A 89 1.33 8.50 -7.94
C ASN A 89 0.70 7.63 -6.84
N PHE A 90 0.12 6.51 -7.24
CA PHE A 90 -0.42 5.47 -6.39
C PHE A 90 0.48 4.24 -6.50
N ASN A 91 0.93 3.74 -5.37
CA ASN A 91 1.72 2.52 -5.25
C ASN A 91 0.87 1.52 -4.48
N LEU A 92 0.35 0.49 -5.15
CA LEU A 92 -0.48 -0.54 -4.51
C LEU A 92 0.38 -1.78 -4.24
N ILE A 93 0.57 -2.11 -2.96
CA ILE A 93 1.33 -3.28 -2.52
C ILE A 93 0.36 -4.42 -2.24
N ILE A 94 0.66 -5.58 -2.82
CA ILE A 94 -0.20 -6.75 -2.79
C ILE A 94 0.66 -7.98 -2.49
N ASP A 95 0.16 -8.86 -1.63
CA ASP A 95 0.75 -10.16 -1.42
C ASP A 95 0.44 -11.11 -2.58
N ARG A 96 1.45 -11.88 -3.01
CA ARG A 96 1.30 -12.87 -4.07
C ARG A 96 0.82 -14.20 -3.47
N ASP A 97 -0.38 -14.20 -2.90
CA ASP A 97 -1.11 -15.42 -2.61
C ASP A 97 -1.79 -15.93 -3.91
N ASN A 98 -1.76 -17.25 -4.12
CA ASN A 98 -1.81 -17.93 -5.44
C ASN A 98 -3.08 -17.74 -6.30
N SER A 99 -3.99 -16.83 -5.98
CA SER A 99 -5.27 -16.61 -6.71
C SER A 99 -5.69 -15.14 -6.87
N SER A 100 -4.97 -14.17 -6.28
CA SER A 100 -5.41 -12.78 -6.17
C SER A 100 -4.87 -11.85 -7.26
N HIS A 101 -3.61 -12.01 -7.68
CA HIS A 101 -2.91 -11.00 -8.48
C HIS A 101 -3.47 -10.76 -9.90
N SER A 102 -3.82 -11.82 -10.63
CA SER A 102 -4.42 -11.70 -11.98
C SER A 102 -5.82 -11.12 -11.94
N ASN A 103 -6.58 -11.44 -10.88
CA ASN A 103 -7.93 -10.91 -10.66
C ASN A 103 -7.89 -9.43 -10.25
N LEU A 104 -6.91 -9.03 -9.44
CA LEU A 104 -6.76 -7.64 -9.02
C LEU A 104 -6.25 -6.75 -10.15
N THR A 105 -5.25 -7.18 -10.92
CA THR A 105 -4.76 -6.43 -12.10
C THR A 105 -5.89 -6.21 -13.12
N SER A 106 -6.67 -7.25 -13.43
CA SER A 106 -7.82 -7.12 -14.33
C SER A 106 -8.94 -6.26 -13.73
N THR A 107 -9.13 -6.30 -12.41
CA THR A 107 -10.10 -5.43 -11.73
C THR A 107 -9.67 -3.96 -11.75
N ILE A 108 -8.41 -3.66 -11.44
CA ILE A 108 -7.86 -2.29 -11.52
C ILE A 108 -7.94 -1.76 -12.94
N ARG A 109 -7.57 -2.58 -13.94
CA ARG A 109 -7.75 -2.22 -15.35
C ARG A 109 -9.20 -1.87 -15.65
N THR A 110 -10.15 -2.75 -15.27
CA THR A 110 -11.60 -2.52 -15.47
C THR A 110 -12.06 -1.21 -14.80
N ILE A 111 -11.57 -0.93 -13.58
CA ILE A 111 -11.88 0.30 -12.86
C ILE A 111 -11.38 1.53 -13.64
N LEU A 112 -10.13 1.50 -14.08
CA LEU A 112 -9.48 2.62 -14.78
C LEU A 112 -10.06 2.84 -16.17
N GLU A 113 -10.40 1.78 -16.91
CA GLU A 113 -11.07 1.83 -18.21
C GLU A 113 -12.48 2.45 -18.12
N ASN A 114 -13.16 2.30 -16.98
CA ASN A 114 -14.48 2.88 -16.78
C ASN A 114 -14.46 4.39 -16.51
N ILE A 115 -13.32 4.97 -16.08
CA ILE A 115 -13.22 6.41 -15.80
C ILE A 115 -13.36 7.25 -17.10
N PRO A 116 -12.65 6.95 -18.20
CA PRO A 116 -12.87 7.57 -19.51
C PRO A 116 -14.31 7.47 -20.03
N ASN A 117 -15.03 6.40 -19.67
CA ASN A 117 -16.40 6.14 -20.12
C ASN A 117 -17.46 7.00 -19.41
N GLN A 118 -17.05 7.91 -18.51
CA GLN A 118 -17.89 8.92 -17.89
C GLN A 118 -17.50 10.34 -18.34
N PRO A 119 -17.56 10.65 -19.65
CA PRO A 119 -17.03 11.89 -20.23
C PRO A 119 -17.71 13.16 -19.70
N ILE A 120 -18.95 13.05 -19.20
CA ILE A 120 -19.69 14.16 -18.58
C ILE A 120 -18.98 14.68 -17.33
N LEU A 121 -18.26 13.81 -16.61
CA LEU A 121 -17.54 14.18 -15.39
C LEU A 121 -16.12 14.70 -15.67
N TYR A 122 -15.54 14.36 -16.83
CA TYR A 122 -14.12 14.64 -17.14
C TYR A 122 -13.86 15.02 -18.62
N PRO A 123 -14.37 16.16 -19.12
CA PRO A 123 -13.92 16.70 -20.40
C PRO A 123 -12.60 17.47 -20.22
N PRO A 124 -11.55 17.24 -21.05
CA PRO A 124 -11.44 16.22 -22.10
C PRO A 124 -11.20 14.81 -21.53
N THR A 125 -11.77 13.79 -22.19
CA THR A 125 -11.68 12.39 -21.77
C THR A 125 -10.23 11.98 -21.51
N PRO A 126 -9.93 11.40 -20.33
CA PRO A 126 -8.57 10.98 -20.02
C PRO A 126 -8.10 9.83 -20.92
N THR A 127 -6.80 9.79 -21.18
CA THR A 127 -6.16 8.68 -21.90
C THR A 127 -5.56 7.70 -20.89
N LEU A 128 -5.94 6.42 -20.98
CA LEU A 128 -5.31 5.34 -20.23
C LEU A 128 -4.11 4.79 -21.01
N ARG A 129 -2.96 4.65 -20.36
CA ARG A 129 -1.80 3.89 -20.85
C ARG A 129 -1.47 2.80 -19.85
N GLU A 130 -1.03 1.65 -20.35
CA GLU A 130 -0.59 0.53 -19.52
C GLU A 130 0.74 0.01 -20.03
N TYR A 131 1.70 -0.19 -19.12
CA TYR A 131 3.00 -0.79 -19.40
C TYR A 131 3.59 -1.33 -18.09
N ASP A 132 4.19 -2.52 -18.09
CA ASP A 132 4.97 -3.07 -16.96
C ASP A 132 4.33 -2.87 -15.56
N ASN A 133 3.07 -3.29 -15.37
CA ASN A 133 2.29 -3.14 -14.13
C ASN A 133 2.05 -1.69 -13.67
N ILE A 134 2.22 -0.73 -14.58
CA ILE A 134 1.92 0.69 -14.41
C ILE A 134 0.72 1.05 -15.27
N PHE A 135 -0.24 1.72 -14.65
CA PHE A 135 -1.39 2.32 -15.31
C PHE A 135 -1.30 3.84 -15.20
N GLU A 136 -1.32 4.56 -16.32
CA GLU A 136 -1.32 6.01 -16.36
C GLU A 136 -2.62 6.54 -16.94
N LEU A 137 -3.35 7.31 -16.15
CA LEU A 137 -4.55 8.03 -16.57
C LEU A 137 -4.21 9.51 -16.74
N ILE A 138 -4.12 9.97 -17.98
CA ILE A 138 -3.63 11.30 -18.34
C ILE A 138 -4.79 12.24 -18.67
N PHE A 139 -4.88 13.35 -17.96
CA PHE A 139 -5.85 14.43 -18.15
C PHE A 139 -5.10 15.66 -18.70
N ARG A 140 -5.32 15.99 -19.98
CA ARG A 140 -4.53 16.99 -20.73
C ARG A 140 -4.29 18.32 -20.00
N GLU A 141 -5.25 18.76 -19.19
CA GLU A 141 -5.23 20.08 -18.53
C GLU A 141 -5.11 20.01 -17.00
N ARG A 142 -5.21 18.80 -16.39
CA ARG A 142 -5.27 18.64 -14.93
C ARG A 142 -4.12 17.84 -14.35
N GLY A 143 -3.39 17.11 -15.19
CA GLY A 143 -2.25 16.29 -14.79
C GLY A 143 -2.47 14.81 -15.07
N LYS A 144 -1.85 13.94 -14.28
CA LYS A 144 -1.94 12.49 -14.49
C LYS A 144 -2.00 11.72 -13.19
N VAL A 145 -2.76 10.64 -13.20
CA VAL A 145 -2.72 9.61 -12.16
C VAL A 145 -1.86 8.47 -12.67
N LYS A 146 -0.85 8.08 -11.92
CA LYS A 146 -0.05 6.89 -12.18
C LYS A 146 -0.34 5.90 -11.08
N LEU A 147 -0.68 4.66 -11.41
CA LEU A 147 -0.90 3.57 -10.47
C LEU A 147 0.10 2.46 -10.80
N LYS A 148 0.98 2.15 -9.86
CA LYS A 148 1.96 1.06 -9.97
C LYS A 148 1.56 -0.07 -9.03
N LEU A 149 1.50 -1.29 -9.55
CA LEU A 149 1.28 -2.50 -8.76
C LEU A 149 2.62 -3.07 -8.31
N HIS A 150 2.75 -3.30 -7.01
CA HIS A 150 3.88 -3.97 -6.39
C HIS A 150 3.42 -5.30 -5.82
N THR A 151 4.19 -6.35 -6.05
CA THR A 151 3.90 -7.68 -5.53
C THR A 151 4.99 -8.15 -4.59
N ILE A 152 4.60 -8.58 -3.40
CA ILE A 152 5.50 -9.25 -2.46
C ILE A 152 5.47 -10.75 -2.78
N HIS A 153 6.64 -11.38 -2.88
CA HIS A 153 6.69 -12.82 -3.10
C HIS A 153 6.14 -13.56 -1.87
N ARG A 154 5.09 -14.38 -2.07
CA ARG A 154 4.27 -14.99 -1.02
C ARG A 154 3.47 -13.93 -0.26
N SER A 155 3.80 -13.65 1.00
CA SER A 155 3.17 -12.59 1.79
C SER A 155 4.22 -11.81 2.56
N LEU A 156 3.89 -10.60 3.00
CA LEU A 156 4.77 -9.82 3.85
C LEU A 156 5.06 -10.55 5.17
N GLU A 157 4.06 -11.16 5.80
CA GLU A 157 4.26 -11.92 7.05
C GLU A 157 5.24 -13.06 6.85
N TYR A 158 5.19 -13.74 5.70
CA TYR A 158 6.16 -14.80 5.40
C TYR A 158 7.59 -14.25 5.36
N GLN A 159 7.81 -13.09 4.71
CA GLN A 159 9.13 -12.46 4.66
C GLN A 159 9.62 -12.05 6.05
N ILE A 160 8.73 -11.49 6.88
CA ILE A 160 9.01 -11.09 8.26
C ILE A 160 9.37 -12.30 9.11
N VAL A 161 8.53 -13.35 9.09
CA VAL A 161 8.75 -14.59 9.85
C VAL A 161 10.09 -15.22 9.47
N LYS A 162 10.39 -15.32 8.18
CA LYS A 162 11.65 -15.87 7.68
C LYS A 162 12.85 -15.07 8.24
N LYS A 163 12.83 -13.74 8.14
CA LYS A 163 13.94 -12.91 8.61
C LYS A 163 14.13 -13.02 10.13
N ILE A 164 13.07 -12.92 10.92
CA ILE A 164 13.16 -12.99 12.38
C ILE A 164 13.56 -14.41 12.83
N HIS A 165 13.10 -15.46 12.15
CA HIS A 165 13.54 -16.82 12.40
C HIS A 165 15.05 -16.97 12.21
N GLU A 166 15.60 -16.47 11.10
CA GLU A 166 17.04 -16.50 10.82
C GLU A 166 17.86 -15.80 11.92
N LEU A 167 17.35 -14.69 12.46
CA LEU A 167 18.05 -13.88 13.47
C LEU A 167 17.94 -14.43 14.90
N LYS A 168 16.76 -14.87 15.33
CA LYS A 168 16.47 -15.19 16.74
C LYS A 168 16.44 -16.69 17.04
N CYS A 169 16.03 -17.52 16.08
CA CYS A 169 15.76 -18.94 16.32
C CYS A 169 16.07 -19.84 15.12
N PRO A 170 17.27 -19.80 14.53
CA PRO A 170 17.57 -20.46 13.24
C PRO A 170 17.43 -21.99 13.24
N ARG A 171 17.32 -22.60 14.42
CA ARG A 171 17.17 -24.06 14.60
C ARG A 171 15.71 -24.51 14.73
N ASP A 172 14.76 -23.58 14.87
CA ASP A 172 13.34 -23.89 15.09
C ASP A 172 12.59 -24.08 13.76
N GLN A 173 12.86 -25.20 13.09
CA GLN A 173 12.32 -25.50 11.76
C GLN A 173 10.80 -25.69 11.76
N GLU A 174 10.21 -26.05 12.91
CA GLU A 174 8.75 -26.19 13.06
C GLU A 174 8.05 -24.87 12.75
N LEU A 175 8.66 -23.75 13.14
CA LEU A 175 8.13 -22.40 12.91
C LEU A 175 7.95 -22.07 11.43
N LEU A 176 8.83 -22.56 10.56
CA LEU A 176 8.73 -22.36 9.10
C LEU A 176 7.66 -23.22 8.42
N SER A 177 7.14 -24.22 9.14
CA SER A 177 6.06 -25.09 8.65
C SER A 177 4.66 -24.60 9.01
N MET A 178 4.56 -23.63 9.93
CA MET A 178 3.31 -23.00 10.35
C MET A 178 2.78 -22.03 9.29
N SER A 179 1.52 -21.61 9.43
CA SER A 179 1.02 -20.47 8.66
C SER A 179 1.82 -19.21 9.04
N PRO A 180 2.07 -18.27 8.11
CA PRO A 180 2.80 -17.03 8.42
C PRO A 180 2.17 -16.23 9.57
N HIS A 181 0.84 -16.19 9.66
CA HIS A 181 0.15 -15.52 10.77
C HIS A 181 0.41 -16.22 12.12
N ASP A 182 0.27 -17.54 12.20
CA ASP A 182 0.51 -18.27 13.46
C ASP A 182 1.98 -18.19 13.89
N ALA A 183 2.91 -18.26 12.93
CA ALA A 183 4.33 -18.11 13.18
C ALA A 183 4.67 -16.71 13.70
N LEU A 184 4.07 -15.67 13.13
CA LEU A 184 4.23 -14.28 13.59
C LEU A 184 3.76 -14.12 15.04
N ASP A 185 2.60 -14.70 15.38
CA ASP A 185 2.03 -14.65 16.73
C ASP A 185 2.93 -15.35 17.75
N LEU A 186 3.48 -16.50 17.37
CA LEU A 186 4.42 -17.24 18.21
C LEU A 186 5.73 -16.48 18.41
N LEU A 187 6.29 -15.87 17.36
CA LEU A 187 7.50 -15.05 17.46
C LEU A 187 7.28 -13.83 18.35
N ALA A 188 6.15 -13.14 18.19
CA ALA A 188 5.80 -11.99 19.03
C ALA A 188 5.67 -12.40 20.51
N LEU A 189 5.05 -13.55 20.78
CA LEU A 189 4.95 -14.11 22.13
C LEU A 189 6.32 -14.48 22.71
N LYS A 190 7.18 -15.17 21.93
CA LYS A 190 8.48 -15.67 22.39
C LYS A 190 9.50 -14.54 22.64
N TYR A 191 9.52 -13.52 21.78
CA TYR A 191 10.64 -12.57 21.73
C TYR A 191 10.27 -11.10 21.94
N TYR A 192 8.98 -10.74 21.86
CA TYR A 192 8.54 -9.34 21.86
C TYR A 192 7.41 -9.07 22.86
N SER A 193 7.25 -9.90 23.89
CA SER A 193 6.20 -9.70 24.91
C SER A 193 4.78 -9.55 24.32
N ARG A 194 4.50 -10.26 23.21
CA ARG A 194 3.27 -10.19 22.41
C ARG A 194 3.10 -8.90 21.57
N ASP A 195 4.10 -8.03 21.53
CA ASP A 195 4.10 -6.84 20.69
C ASP A 195 4.50 -7.16 19.25
N LYS A 196 3.48 -7.32 18.39
CA LYS A 196 3.68 -7.56 16.95
C LYS A 196 4.23 -6.34 16.23
N GLU A 197 3.90 -5.13 16.68
CA GLU A 197 4.36 -3.90 16.01
C GLU A 197 5.88 -3.79 16.13
N SER A 198 6.41 -3.94 17.35
CA SER A 198 7.86 -3.94 17.57
C SER A 198 8.58 -5.01 16.74
N LEU A 199 8.01 -6.22 16.64
CA LEU A 199 8.54 -7.29 15.79
C LEU A 199 8.59 -6.86 14.32
N ILE A 200 7.48 -6.35 13.80
CA ILE A 200 7.35 -5.95 12.38
C ILE A 200 8.32 -4.80 12.07
N ARG A 201 8.44 -3.82 12.96
CA ARG A 201 9.39 -2.70 12.80
C ARG A 201 10.85 -3.16 12.87
N GLU A 202 11.20 -4.12 13.73
CA GLU A 202 12.54 -4.73 13.71
C GLU A 202 12.80 -5.45 12.37
N ALA A 203 11.85 -6.28 11.93
CA ALA A 203 11.97 -6.98 10.66
C ALA A 203 12.11 -6.02 9.47
N ALA A 204 11.39 -4.91 9.45
CA ALA A 204 11.49 -3.88 8.43
C ALA A 204 12.92 -3.33 8.31
N ARG A 205 13.55 -2.96 9.44
CA ARG A 205 14.94 -2.49 9.45
C ARG A 205 15.91 -3.54 8.90
N GLU A 206 15.73 -4.80 9.27
CA GLU A 206 16.58 -5.92 8.83
C GLU A 206 16.36 -6.30 7.35
N LEU A 207 15.18 -6.01 6.81
CA LEU A 207 14.82 -6.24 5.42
C LEU A 207 15.10 -5.03 4.52
N ALA A 208 15.40 -3.85 5.07
CA ALA A 208 15.51 -2.61 4.33
C ALA A 208 16.45 -2.70 3.11
N GLY A 209 17.53 -3.47 3.19
CA GLY A 209 18.50 -3.65 2.10
C GLY A 209 18.12 -4.65 1.01
N GLU A 210 17.00 -5.37 1.13
CA GLU A 210 16.58 -6.37 0.14
C GLU A 210 16.18 -5.70 -1.18
N THR A 211 16.55 -6.29 -2.32
CA THR A 211 16.34 -5.70 -3.65
C THR A 211 14.87 -5.35 -3.92
N TRP A 212 13.94 -6.22 -3.56
CA TRP A 212 12.50 -6.00 -3.79
C TRP A 212 11.95 -4.84 -2.95
N ILE A 213 12.49 -4.59 -1.75
CA ILE A 213 12.14 -3.42 -0.94
C ILE A 213 12.69 -2.16 -1.58
N GLN A 214 13.96 -2.19 -1.99
CA GLN A 214 14.59 -1.06 -2.66
C GLN A 214 13.86 -0.68 -3.96
N GLU A 215 13.37 -1.65 -4.73
CA GLU A 215 12.54 -1.41 -5.91
C GLU A 215 11.20 -0.71 -5.60
N ILE A 216 10.52 -1.12 -4.52
CA ILE A 216 9.29 -0.47 -4.05
C ILE A 216 9.62 0.95 -3.58
N LEU A 217 10.59 1.11 -2.69
CA LEU A 217 10.97 2.40 -2.12
C LEU A 217 11.42 3.40 -3.19
N ASN A 218 12.27 2.99 -4.13
CA ASN A 218 12.70 3.84 -5.24
C ASN A 218 11.51 4.34 -6.08
N SER A 219 10.49 3.51 -6.26
CA SER A 219 9.29 3.93 -6.98
C SER A 219 8.33 4.79 -6.17
N CYS A 220 8.42 4.76 -4.85
CA CYS A 220 7.59 5.53 -3.93
C CYS A 220 8.22 6.88 -3.56
N LEU A 221 9.56 6.98 -3.57
CA LEU A 221 10.30 8.13 -3.05
C LEU A 221 10.99 8.96 -4.15
N HIS A 222 11.12 8.43 -5.38
CA HIS A 222 11.81 9.10 -6.49
C HIS A 222 10.96 9.21 -7.76
N ALA A 223 9.63 9.28 -7.62
CA ALA A 223 8.66 9.34 -8.73
C ALA A 223 8.39 10.76 -9.27
#